data_AF-F8KQ04-F1
#
_entry.id   AF-F8KQ04-F1
#
_cell.length_a   1.000
_cell.length_b   1.000
_cell.length_c   1.000
_cell.angle_alpha   90.00
_cell.angle_beta   90.00
_cell.angle_gamma   90.00
#
_symmetry.space_group_name_H-M   'P 1'
#
loop_
_entity.id
_entity.type
_entity.pdbx_description
1 polymer ?
#
loop_
_entity_poly.entity_id
_entity_poly.type
_entity_poly.pdbx_seq_one_letter_code
_entity_poly.pdbx_strand_id
1 'polypeptide(L)'
;MIRLFLLALLLLNLQGKEPPSPKDTPFFKAFKALHDYMDKANEVAVGDYEEGERWDYMSIAWDISKYIKGVIPLAQTAIQHMPLIQEFEPKNQAERRFLAHLKQREMLRALDSIGLYQPSANQPKSATLAQAFLDTAYFLYAPLFNAHKLGLDPIAYIKELQHILVAQKQCHPAPFAPNDYCNDNSSCVACAYDIIARAYDEDISKDKFLEQLHTDIKNMADAYGFFQQKIHSRSLWERLTLAHILGDDKDLIDGKQEDVPPSYYVDDDSYKEMLHNYPKRIDPSHLSTLYLARLLFLSYNAPFYTHLQNNPTLILKDHPTMCLSPEYLSVKSQQACQELFQAQTYNAKDIQDQLHLVRLISIDESPCVYLDPKDKLQVFKSDNAICLALQKHLTKDFK
;
A
#
# COMPACT_ATOMS: atom_id res chain seq x y z
N MET A 1 20.53 -43.80 -9.99
CA MET A 1 21.56 -42.77 -9.75
C MET A 1 21.09 -41.35 -10.08
N ILE A 2 20.32 -41.12 -11.16
CA ILE A 2 19.79 -39.79 -11.53
C ILE A 2 18.78 -39.20 -10.52
N ARG A 3 17.95 -40.03 -9.86
CA ARG A 3 16.99 -39.57 -8.82
C ARG A 3 17.66 -39.07 -7.53
N LEU A 4 18.83 -39.61 -7.17
CA LEU A 4 19.59 -39.16 -6.00
C LEU A 4 20.33 -37.84 -6.29
N PHE A 5 20.75 -37.61 -7.53
CA PHE A 5 21.36 -36.35 -7.96
C PHE A 5 20.36 -35.18 -7.98
N LEU A 6 19.11 -35.42 -8.38
CA LEU A 6 18.04 -34.40 -8.34
C LEU A 6 17.61 -34.03 -6.92
N LEU A 7 17.57 -35.01 -6.00
CA LEU A 7 17.32 -34.74 -4.58
C LEU A 7 18.49 -34.01 -3.91
N ALA A 8 19.74 -34.32 -4.29
CA ALA A 8 20.91 -33.59 -3.81
C ALA A 8 20.97 -32.14 -4.33
N LEU A 9 20.55 -31.89 -5.57
CA LEU A 9 20.44 -30.53 -6.13
C LEU A 9 19.31 -29.71 -5.48
N LEU A 10 18.19 -30.35 -5.09
CA LEU A 10 17.13 -29.71 -4.30
C LEU A 10 17.59 -29.39 -2.88
N LEU A 11 18.36 -30.28 -2.24
CA LEU A 11 18.93 -30.05 -0.90
C LEU A 11 20.05 -29.00 -0.90
N LEU A 12 20.83 -28.89 -1.98
CA LEU A 12 21.85 -27.84 -2.15
C LEU A 12 21.25 -26.46 -2.46
N ASN A 13 20.09 -26.39 -3.14
CA ASN A 13 19.35 -25.13 -3.30
C ASN A 13 18.61 -24.68 -2.01
N LEU A 14 18.41 -25.59 -1.05
CA LEU A 14 17.89 -25.28 0.29
C LEU A 14 18.97 -24.81 1.26
N GLN A 15 20.25 -25.02 0.95
CA GLN A 15 21.39 -24.39 1.63
C GLN A 15 21.74 -23.07 0.95
N GLY A 16 20.72 -22.23 0.72
CA GLY A 16 20.94 -20.83 0.44
C GLY A 16 21.90 -20.29 1.50
N LYS A 17 23.01 -19.67 1.06
CA LYS A 17 23.75 -18.74 1.90
C LYS A 17 22.72 -17.92 2.66
N GLU A 18 22.85 -17.83 3.99
CA GLU A 18 22.03 -16.93 4.78
C GLU A 18 21.90 -15.61 4.00
N PRO A 19 20.69 -15.20 3.61
CA PRO A 19 20.53 -13.93 2.93
C PRO A 19 21.18 -12.87 3.82
N PRO A 20 21.94 -11.92 3.25
CA PRO A 20 22.57 -10.87 4.04
C PRO A 20 21.50 -10.26 4.95
N SER A 21 21.84 -10.09 6.23
CA SER A 21 20.96 -9.45 7.23
C SER A 21 20.24 -8.27 6.55
N PRO A 22 18.89 -8.19 6.61
CA PRO A 22 18.13 -7.14 5.91
C PRO A 22 18.69 -5.73 6.16
N LYS A 23 19.30 -5.52 7.34
CA LYS A 23 19.94 -4.29 7.82
C LYS A 23 21.13 -3.80 6.98
N ASP A 24 21.79 -4.66 6.20
CA ASP A 24 23.00 -4.29 5.45
C ASP A 24 22.73 -3.91 3.99
N THR A 25 21.49 -4.03 3.55
CA THR A 25 21.08 -3.66 2.19
C THR A 25 21.15 -2.14 1.97
N PRO A 26 21.33 -1.68 0.72
CA PRO A 26 21.37 -0.24 0.41
C PRO A 26 20.14 0.53 0.91
N PHE A 27 18.94 -0.08 0.83
CA PHE A 27 17.71 0.54 1.31
C PHE A 27 17.76 0.80 2.81
N PHE A 28 18.08 -0.20 3.63
CA PHE A 28 18.08 -0.05 5.09
C PHE A 28 19.13 0.96 5.56
N LYS A 29 20.29 1.02 4.89
CA LYS A 29 21.31 2.04 5.17
C LYS A 29 20.81 3.44 4.85
N ALA A 30 20.18 3.64 3.70
CA ALA A 30 19.64 4.94 3.30
C ALA A 30 18.46 5.36 4.18
N PHE A 31 17.54 4.44 4.51
CA PHE A 31 16.42 4.69 5.40
C PHE A 31 16.88 5.03 6.83
N LYS A 32 17.91 4.33 7.34
CA LYS A 32 18.53 4.66 8.62
C LYS A 32 19.12 6.08 8.59
N ALA A 33 19.83 6.45 7.53
CA ALA A 33 20.40 7.79 7.42
C ALA A 33 19.31 8.89 7.41
N LEU A 34 18.19 8.64 6.70
CA LEU A 34 17.01 9.51 6.73
C LEU A 34 16.45 9.63 8.16
N HIS A 35 16.23 8.50 8.82
CA HIS A 35 15.70 8.45 10.18
C HIS A 35 16.60 9.20 11.18
N ASP A 36 17.90 8.90 11.21
CA ASP A 36 18.86 9.53 12.11
C ASP A 36 18.93 11.05 11.88
N TYR A 37 18.81 11.51 10.62
CA TYR A 37 18.79 12.94 10.30
C TYR A 37 17.55 13.63 10.88
N MET A 38 16.36 13.04 10.69
CA MET A 38 15.11 13.56 11.22
C MET A 38 15.10 13.57 12.74
N ASP A 39 15.58 12.49 13.37
CA ASP A 39 15.68 12.37 14.82
C ASP A 39 16.57 13.46 15.43
N LYS A 40 17.78 13.63 14.88
CA LYS A 40 18.69 14.69 15.31
C LYS A 40 18.11 16.09 15.11
N ALA A 41 17.41 16.32 14.00
CA ALA A 41 16.78 17.61 13.74
C ALA A 41 15.65 17.90 14.75
N ASN A 42 14.86 16.88 15.11
CA ASN A 42 13.85 17.02 16.16
C ASN A 42 14.48 17.26 17.54
N GLU A 43 15.57 16.56 17.89
CA GLU A 43 16.27 16.79 19.16
C GLU A 43 16.73 18.25 19.30
N VAL A 44 17.24 18.85 18.22
CA VAL A 44 17.63 20.27 18.21
C VAL A 44 16.40 21.18 18.26
N ALA A 45 15.40 20.93 17.41
CA ALA A 45 14.20 21.76 17.34
C ALA A 45 13.30 21.66 18.57
N VAL A 46 13.39 20.59 19.37
CA VAL A 46 12.57 20.37 20.58
C VAL A 46 13.37 20.65 21.85
N GLY A 47 14.67 20.33 21.87
CA GLY A 47 15.54 20.48 23.04
C GLY A 47 15.73 21.93 23.50
N ASP A 48 15.38 22.90 22.67
CA ASP A 48 15.38 24.33 22.99
C ASP A 48 14.13 24.79 23.79
N TYR A 49 13.13 23.92 24.01
CA TYR A 49 11.88 24.26 24.71
C TYR A 49 11.78 23.51 26.06
N GLU A 50 11.50 24.24 27.14
CA GLU A 50 11.36 23.66 28.49
C GLU A 50 10.04 22.87 28.66
N GLU A 51 10.12 21.74 29.38
CA GLU A 51 9.00 20.85 29.67
C GLU A 51 7.93 21.58 30.51
N GLY A 52 6.88 22.10 29.86
CA GLY A 52 5.79 22.82 30.53
C GLY A 52 5.39 24.13 29.84
N GLU A 53 6.24 24.67 28.97
CA GLU A 53 5.78 25.66 28.00
C GLU A 53 4.90 24.95 26.97
N ARG A 54 3.69 25.47 26.75
CA ARG A 54 2.80 24.95 25.72
C ARG A 54 3.54 25.10 24.39
N TRP A 55 4.04 23.98 23.86
CA TRP A 55 4.67 23.87 22.55
C TRP A 55 4.04 24.89 21.60
N ASP A 56 4.76 25.95 21.24
CA ASP A 56 4.33 26.73 20.09
C ASP A 56 4.67 25.87 18.88
N TYR A 57 3.69 25.07 18.46
CA TYR A 57 3.78 24.16 17.33
C TYR A 57 4.28 24.89 16.07
N MET A 58 4.00 26.19 15.96
CA MET A 58 4.53 27.07 14.93
C MET A 58 6.05 27.28 15.03
N SER A 59 6.57 27.47 16.24
CA SER A 59 8.00 27.69 16.50
C SER A 59 8.82 26.42 16.24
N ILE A 60 8.33 25.25 16.66
CA ILE A 60 8.96 23.95 16.29
C ILE A 60 8.99 23.77 14.79
N ALA A 61 7.86 24.05 14.13
CA ALA A 61 7.78 23.90 12.69
C ALA A 61 8.69 24.86 11.94
N TRP A 62 8.86 26.08 12.45
CA TRP A 62 9.86 27.01 11.95
C TRP A 62 11.26 26.39 12.04
N ASP A 63 11.62 25.80 13.18
CA ASP A 63 12.93 25.17 13.37
C ASP A 63 13.12 23.94 12.47
N ILE A 64 12.12 23.05 12.37
CA ILE A 64 12.15 21.90 11.45
C ILE A 64 12.24 22.34 9.99
N SER A 65 11.60 23.45 9.60
CA SER A 65 11.63 23.95 8.22
C SER A 65 13.05 24.19 7.69
N LYS A 66 13.99 24.53 8.59
CA LYS A 66 15.42 24.73 8.27
C LYS A 66 16.11 23.46 7.77
N TYR A 67 15.56 22.27 8.07
CA TYR A 67 16.12 20.97 7.73
C TYR A 67 15.53 20.35 6.45
N ILE A 68 14.48 20.94 5.87
CA ILE A 68 13.75 20.38 4.72
C ILE A 68 14.64 20.20 3.49
N LYS A 69 15.53 21.16 3.21
CA LYS A 69 16.49 21.05 2.10
C LYS A 69 17.45 19.86 2.25
N GLY A 70 17.78 19.48 3.49
CA GLY A 70 18.64 18.34 3.79
C GLY A 70 17.91 17.00 3.83
N VAL A 71 16.64 16.98 4.25
CA VAL A 71 15.85 15.74 4.34
C VAL A 71 15.46 15.19 2.97
N ILE A 72 15.17 16.08 2.00
CA ILE A 72 14.75 15.69 0.64
C ILE A 72 15.73 14.74 -0.04
N PRO A 73 17.04 15.04 -0.18
CA PRO A 73 17.97 14.13 -0.85
C PRO A 73 18.14 12.80 -0.12
N LEU A 74 18.03 12.78 1.22
CA LEU A 74 18.08 11.54 2.01
C LEU A 74 16.85 10.66 1.73
N ALA A 75 15.66 11.26 1.71
CA ALA A 75 14.43 10.56 1.42
C ALA A 75 14.42 10.06 -0.03
N GLN A 76 14.86 10.87 -1.00
CA GLN A 76 15.04 10.43 -2.39
C GLN A 76 15.99 9.24 -2.50
N THR A 77 17.11 9.27 -1.77
CA THR A 77 18.10 8.19 -1.76
C THR A 77 17.50 6.90 -1.19
N ALA A 78 16.74 6.99 -0.09
CA ALA A 78 16.06 5.83 0.48
C ALA A 78 15.11 5.18 -0.53
N ILE A 79 14.26 5.97 -1.19
CA ILE A 79 13.30 5.45 -2.18
C ILE A 79 14.00 4.91 -3.43
N GLN A 80 15.09 5.53 -3.88
CA GLN A 80 15.87 5.04 -5.02
C GLN A 80 16.48 3.65 -4.77
N HIS A 81 16.74 3.31 -3.51
CA HIS A 81 17.27 2.01 -3.12
C HIS A 81 16.20 0.96 -2.82
N MET A 82 14.92 1.29 -2.90
CA MET A 82 13.85 0.28 -2.82
C MET A 82 13.97 -0.71 -3.98
N PRO A 83 14.07 -2.03 -3.74
CA PRO A 83 14.33 -2.98 -4.82
C PRO A 83 13.25 -2.95 -5.91
N LEU A 84 11.95 -2.90 -5.54
CA LEU A 84 10.85 -2.79 -6.52
C LEU A 84 10.98 -1.59 -7.46
N ILE A 85 11.44 -0.45 -6.94
CA ILE A 85 11.64 0.77 -7.71
C ILE A 85 12.80 0.62 -8.69
N GLN A 86 13.82 -0.16 -8.34
CA GLN A 86 14.95 -0.47 -9.21
C GLN A 86 14.59 -1.47 -10.31
N GLU A 87 13.66 -2.38 -10.03
CA GLU A 87 13.18 -3.38 -10.99
C GLU A 87 12.16 -2.86 -11.99
N PHE A 88 11.52 -1.71 -11.73
CA PHE A 88 10.57 -1.14 -12.67
C PHE A 88 11.29 -0.53 -13.87
N GLU A 89 11.04 -1.06 -15.06
CA GLU A 89 11.65 -0.61 -16.32
C GLU A 89 10.65 0.18 -17.19
N PRO A 90 10.68 1.53 -17.17
CA PRO A 90 9.72 2.32 -17.94
C PRO A 90 9.87 2.11 -19.45
N LYS A 91 8.79 1.71 -20.12
CA LYS A 91 8.77 1.44 -21.57
C LYS A 91 8.64 2.71 -22.41
N ASN A 92 8.17 3.80 -21.82
CA ASN A 92 7.88 5.05 -22.53
C ASN A 92 7.99 6.28 -21.61
N GLN A 93 7.80 7.48 -22.17
CA GLN A 93 7.89 8.73 -21.40
C GLN A 93 6.79 8.85 -20.33
N ALA A 94 5.59 8.33 -20.58
CA ALA A 94 4.51 8.36 -19.60
C ALA A 94 4.86 7.51 -18.38
N GLU A 95 5.38 6.29 -18.58
CA GLU A 95 5.86 5.43 -17.50
C GLU A 95 7.05 6.03 -16.74
N ARG A 96 7.95 6.77 -17.40
CA ARG A 96 9.01 7.51 -16.70
C ARG A 96 8.46 8.58 -15.77
N ARG A 97 7.43 9.31 -16.21
CA ARG A 97 6.75 10.31 -15.36
C ARG A 97 5.98 9.64 -14.23
N PHE A 98 5.32 8.52 -14.50
CA PHE A 98 4.65 7.70 -13.49
C PHE A 98 5.64 7.26 -12.40
N LEU A 99 6.79 6.69 -12.77
CA LEU A 99 7.81 6.25 -11.82
C LEU A 99 8.38 7.43 -11.02
N ALA A 100 8.63 8.57 -11.66
CA ALA A 100 9.10 9.77 -10.97
C ALA A 100 8.09 10.26 -9.92
N HIS A 101 6.80 10.28 -10.28
CA HIS A 101 5.74 10.65 -9.37
C HIS A 101 5.57 9.64 -8.23
N LEU A 102 5.61 8.33 -8.52
CA LEU A 102 5.59 7.29 -7.49
C LEU A 102 6.75 7.47 -6.49
N LYS A 103 7.97 7.69 -6.97
CA LYS A 103 9.14 7.94 -6.10
C LYS A 103 8.91 9.13 -5.18
N GLN A 104 8.34 10.22 -5.70
CA GLN A 104 8.02 11.41 -4.91
C GLN A 104 6.95 11.12 -3.84
N ARG A 105 5.93 10.32 -4.14
CA ARG A 105 4.91 9.93 -3.15
C ARG A 105 5.46 9.03 -2.06
N GLU A 106 6.25 8.02 -2.43
CA GLU A 106 6.88 7.13 -1.46
C GLU A 106 7.89 7.87 -0.58
N MET A 107 8.55 8.90 -1.11
CA MET A 107 9.44 9.78 -0.34
C MET A 107 8.66 10.51 0.75
N LEU A 108 7.52 11.14 0.41
CA LEU A 108 6.66 11.81 1.38
C LEU A 108 6.07 10.81 2.39
N ARG A 109 5.66 9.62 1.96
CA ARG A 109 5.18 8.55 2.86
C ARG A 109 6.26 8.10 3.84
N ALA A 110 7.53 8.04 3.42
CA ALA A 110 8.63 7.69 4.31
C ALA A 110 8.80 8.74 5.41
N LEU A 111 8.75 10.03 5.05
CA LEU A 111 8.77 11.14 6.02
C LEU A 111 7.58 11.10 6.98
N ASP A 112 6.39 10.80 6.47
CA ASP A 112 5.18 10.63 7.28
C ASP A 112 5.37 9.49 8.29
N SER A 113 5.83 8.33 7.83
CA SER A 113 6.02 7.13 8.64
C SER A 113 7.07 7.29 9.75
N ILE A 114 8.13 8.07 9.52
CA ILE A 114 9.14 8.35 10.54
C ILE A 114 8.62 9.42 11.51
N GLY A 115 8.08 10.52 10.98
CA GLY A 115 7.68 11.68 11.78
C GLY A 115 6.48 11.42 12.71
N LEU A 116 5.59 10.47 12.40
CA LEU A 116 4.45 10.11 13.25
C LEU A 116 4.83 9.61 14.65
N TYR A 117 6.06 9.09 14.82
CA TYR A 117 6.50 8.52 16.09
C TYR A 117 7.41 9.45 16.90
N GLN A 118 7.71 10.66 16.41
CA GLN A 118 8.68 11.57 17.03
C GLN A 118 7.99 12.75 17.75
N PRO A 119 8.43 13.15 18.96
CA PRO A 119 9.51 12.60 19.79
C PRO A 119 8.97 11.63 20.88
N SER A 120 8.58 10.40 20.54
CA SER A 120 8.16 9.43 21.56
C SER A 120 9.33 8.60 22.10
N ALA A 121 9.36 8.35 23.42
CA ALA A 121 10.37 7.48 24.05
C ALA A 121 10.25 5.99 23.62
N ASN A 122 9.13 5.62 23.01
CA ASN A 122 8.83 4.27 22.54
C ASN A 122 8.95 4.14 21.02
N GLN A 123 9.76 5.00 20.38
CA GLN A 123 9.98 4.97 18.95
C GLN A 123 10.46 3.58 18.47
N PRO A 124 9.81 3.00 17.44
CA PRO A 124 10.33 1.82 16.81
C PRO A 124 11.71 2.11 16.22
N LYS A 125 12.63 1.14 16.31
CA LYS A 125 13.96 1.27 15.72
C LYS A 125 13.84 1.48 14.21
N SER A 126 14.74 2.26 13.62
CA SER A 126 14.75 2.55 12.17
C SER A 126 14.67 1.30 11.30
N ALA A 127 15.31 0.19 11.69
CA ALA A 127 15.21 -1.08 10.95
C ALA A 127 13.78 -1.67 10.95
N THR A 128 13.03 -1.54 12.04
CA THR A 128 11.64 -1.99 12.13
C THR A 128 10.74 -1.13 11.25
N LEU A 129 10.91 0.19 11.29
CA LEU A 129 10.17 1.12 10.40
C LEU A 129 10.49 0.87 8.93
N ALA A 130 11.78 0.67 8.60
CA ALA A 130 12.24 0.36 7.25
C ALA A 130 11.61 -0.94 6.71
N GLN A 131 11.55 -1.99 7.54
CA GLN A 131 10.93 -3.26 7.17
C GLN A 131 9.42 -3.08 6.91
N ALA A 132 8.68 -2.49 7.86
CA ALA A 132 7.25 -2.25 7.69
C ALA A 132 6.92 -1.38 6.46
N PHE A 133 7.78 -0.38 6.20
CA PHE A 133 7.67 0.48 5.01
C PHE A 133 7.83 -0.32 3.72
N LEU A 134 8.81 -1.23 3.65
CA LEU A 134 9.03 -2.11 2.49
C LEU A 134 7.91 -3.12 2.34
N ASP A 135 7.48 -3.79 3.40
CA ASP A 135 6.44 -4.82 3.35
C ASP A 135 5.16 -4.23 2.75
N THR A 136 4.78 -3.03 3.21
CA THR A 136 3.63 -2.29 2.64
C THR A 136 3.83 -1.97 1.16
N ALA A 137 5.02 -1.51 0.76
CA ALA A 137 5.31 -1.19 -0.63
C ALA A 137 5.32 -2.44 -1.53
N TYR A 138 5.84 -3.56 -1.04
CA TYR A 138 5.83 -4.85 -1.73
C TYR A 138 4.42 -5.35 -1.96
N PHE A 139 3.63 -5.39 -0.90
CA PHE A 139 2.23 -5.80 -0.96
C PHE A 139 1.44 -5.00 -2.01
N LEU A 140 1.71 -3.70 -2.13
CA LEU A 140 1.03 -2.81 -3.07
C LEU A 140 1.51 -2.92 -4.51
N TYR A 141 2.83 -2.80 -4.70
CA TYR A 141 3.40 -2.54 -6.02
C TYR A 141 3.91 -3.79 -6.70
N ALA A 142 4.31 -4.84 -5.98
CA ALA A 142 4.83 -6.06 -6.59
C ALA A 142 3.81 -6.71 -7.55
N PRO A 143 2.51 -6.86 -7.20
CA PRO A 143 1.51 -7.37 -8.14
C PRO A 143 1.42 -6.57 -9.44
N LEU A 144 1.43 -5.23 -9.34
CA LEU A 144 1.31 -4.33 -10.48
C LEU A 144 2.57 -4.36 -11.35
N PHE A 145 3.75 -4.35 -10.73
CA PHE A 145 5.04 -4.31 -11.42
C PHE A 145 5.32 -5.64 -12.11
N ASN A 146 4.99 -6.77 -11.47
CA ASN A 146 5.09 -8.08 -12.10
C ASN A 146 4.11 -8.21 -13.28
N ALA A 147 2.90 -7.63 -13.19
CA ALA A 147 1.99 -7.61 -14.33
C ALA A 147 2.51 -6.73 -15.48
N HIS A 148 3.17 -5.61 -15.16
CA HIS A 148 3.82 -4.75 -16.14
C HIS A 148 4.96 -5.46 -16.88
N LYS A 149 5.78 -6.26 -16.18
CA LYS A 149 6.79 -7.14 -16.81
C LYS A 149 6.17 -8.06 -17.86
N LEU A 150 4.90 -8.43 -17.69
CA LEU A 150 4.11 -9.28 -18.60
C LEU A 150 3.24 -8.51 -19.61
N GLY A 151 3.39 -7.19 -19.70
CA GLY A 151 2.76 -6.37 -20.74
C GLY A 151 1.56 -5.53 -20.29
N LEU A 152 1.17 -5.56 -19.01
CA LEU A 152 0.15 -4.66 -18.48
C LEU A 152 0.64 -3.20 -18.50
N ASP A 153 -0.24 -2.27 -18.89
CA ASP A 153 0.00 -0.83 -18.76
C ASP A 153 -0.46 -0.35 -17.37
N PRO A 154 0.46 0.02 -16.45
CA PRO A 154 0.11 0.39 -15.10
C PRO A 154 -0.67 1.70 -15.03
N ILE A 155 -0.47 2.61 -15.98
CA ILE A 155 -1.16 3.91 -16.02
C ILE A 155 -2.61 3.70 -16.46
N ALA A 156 -2.82 2.89 -17.50
CA ALA A 156 -4.17 2.53 -17.94
C ALA A 156 -4.94 1.78 -16.83
N TYR A 157 -4.29 0.81 -16.19
CA TYR A 157 -4.87 0.06 -15.07
C TYR A 157 -5.34 0.97 -13.93
N ILE A 158 -4.49 1.87 -13.43
CA ILE A 158 -4.86 2.76 -12.32
C ILE A 158 -5.96 3.75 -12.73
N LYS A 159 -5.98 4.20 -13.99
CA LYS A 159 -7.09 5.03 -14.51
C LYS A 159 -8.42 4.29 -14.51
N GLU A 160 -8.43 3.01 -14.86
CA GLU A 160 -9.66 2.19 -14.79
C GLU A 160 -10.11 1.99 -13.34
N LEU A 161 -9.18 1.74 -12.41
CA LEU A 161 -9.52 1.71 -10.99
C LEU A 161 -10.14 3.04 -10.54
N GLN A 162 -9.59 4.18 -10.99
CA GLN A 162 -10.13 5.51 -10.67
C GLN A 162 -11.54 5.70 -11.21
N HIS A 163 -11.80 5.20 -12.42
CA HIS A 163 -13.12 5.24 -13.01
C HIS A 163 -14.13 4.44 -12.19
N ILE A 164 -13.80 3.20 -11.81
CA ILE A 164 -14.70 2.28 -11.12
C ILE A 164 -14.92 2.72 -9.65
N LEU A 165 -13.84 2.87 -8.89
CA LEU A 165 -13.93 3.07 -7.44
C LEU A 165 -14.34 4.50 -7.07
N VAL A 166 -13.93 5.50 -7.86
CA VAL A 166 -14.17 6.91 -7.50
C VAL A 166 -15.26 7.53 -8.35
N ALA A 167 -15.21 7.39 -9.68
CA ALA A 167 -16.21 8.03 -10.54
C ALA A 167 -17.56 7.31 -10.50
N GLN A 168 -17.57 5.97 -10.52
CA GLN A 168 -18.79 5.17 -10.42
C GLN A 168 -19.18 4.84 -8.97
N LYS A 169 -18.28 5.07 -8.00
CA LYS A 169 -18.46 4.70 -6.58
C LYS A 169 -18.79 3.22 -6.38
N GLN A 170 -18.27 2.35 -7.23
CA GLN A 170 -18.45 0.92 -7.05
C GLN A 170 -17.43 0.42 -6.04
N CYS A 171 -17.85 0.21 -4.79
CA CYS A 171 -16.95 -0.16 -3.69
C CYS A 171 -16.99 -1.66 -3.36
N HIS A 172 -17.89 -2.41 -3.99
CA HIS A 172 -18.13 -3.82 -3.71
C HIS A 172 -18.21 -4.67 -4.97
N PRO A 173 -17.78 -5.94 -4.87
CA PRO A 173 -17.91 -6.89 -5.97
C PRO A 173 -19.40 -7.17 -6.28
N ALA A 174 -20.23 -7.39 -5.25
CA ALA A 174 -21.66 -7.66 -5.41
C ALA A 174 -22.53 -6.46 -4.95
N PRO A 175 -23.75 -6.30 -5.51
CA PRO A 175 -24.76 -5.43 -4.91
C PRO A 175 -25.26 -6.07 -3.60
N PHE A 176 -24.68 -5.66 -2.47
CA PHE A 176 -25.26 -5.97 -1.17
C PHE A 176 -26.61 -5.27 -1.02
N ALA A 177 -27.53 -5.87 -0.26
CA ALA A 177 -28.68 -5.12 0.23
C ALA A 177 -28.14 -3.92 1.07
N PRO A 178 -28.68 -2.70 0.93
CA PRO A 178 -28.12 -1.44 1.48
C PRO A 178 -27.96 -1.34 3.01
N ASN A 179 -28.11 -2.44 3.75
CA ASN A 179 -28.48 -2.41 5.15
C ASN A 179 -27.43 -2.92 6.14
N ASP A 180 -26.33 -3.57 5.73
CA ASP A 180 -25.42 -4.18 6.74
C ASP A 180 -24.01 -3.59 6.90
N TYR A 181 -23.38 -3.01 5.86
CA TYR A 181 -21.95 -2.62 5.98
C TYR A 181 -21.53 -1.30 5.32
N CYS A 182 -22.14 -0.89 4.20
CA CYS A 182 -21.82 0.37 3.52
C CYS A 182 -23.14 0.99 3.00
N ASN A 183 -23.53 2.15 3.52
CA ASN A 183 -24.74 2.82 3.03
C ASN A 183 -24.47 3.46 1.65
N ASP A 184 -25.50 3.65 0.82
CA ASP A 184 -25.37 4.22 -0.54
C ASP A 184 -24.76 5.64 -0.58
N ASN A 185 -24.62 6.29 0.58
CA ASN A 185 -24.04 7.62 0.74
C ASN A 185 -22.57 7.61 1.18
N SER A 186 -22.01 6.45 1.54
CA SER A 186 -20.64 6.36 2.04
C SER A 186 -19.64 6.33 0.88
N SER A 187 -18.48 6.97 1.08
CA SER A 187 -17.38 6.81 0.12
C SER A 187 -16.82 5.39 0.25
N CYS A 188 -16.18 4.87 -0.81
CA CYS A 188 -15.48 3.58 -0.73
C CYS A 188 -14.46 3.53 0.41
N VAL A 189 -13.92 4.69 0.80
CA VAL A 189 -13.05 4.85 1.96
C VAL A 189 -13.77 4.55 3.27
N ALA A 190 -14.92 5.19 3.48
CA ALA A 190 -15.72 4.98 4.69
C ALA A 190 -16.14 3.50 4.79
N CYS A 191 -16.54 2.93 3.65
CA CYS A 191 -16.86 1.52 3.55
C CYS A 191 -15.70 0.60 3.96
N ALA A 192 -14.49 0.85 3.46
CA ALA A 192 -13.30 0.08 3.86
C ALA A 192 -13.05 0.17 5.38
N TYR A 193 -13.12 1.38 5.97
CA TYR A 193 -12.92 1.56 7.41
C TYR A 193 -13.99 0.89 8.26
N ASP A 194 -15.26 0.93 7.86
CA ASP A 194 -16.35 0.29 8.62
C ASP A 194 -16.18 -1.23 8.65
N ILE A 195 -15.74 -1.83 7.54
CA ILE A 195 -15.45 -3.27 7.47
C ILE A 195 -14.24 -3.62 8.34
N ILE A 196 -13.17 -2.81 8.25
CA ILE A 196 -11.97 -2.98 9.07
C ILE A 196 -12.32 -2.88 10.55
N ALA A 197 -13.01 -1.83 10.99
CA ALA A 197 -13.39 -1.66 12.39
C ALA A 197 -14.11 -2.89 12.96
N ARG A 198 -15.01 -3.49 12.19
CA ARG A 198 -15.72 -4.71 12.59
C ARG A 198 -14.85 -5.95 12.58
N ALA A 199 -13.97 -6.10 11.59
CA ALA A 199 -12.99 -7.20 11.60
C ALA A 199 -12.11 -7.15 12.86
N TYR A 200 -11.80 -5.94 13.36
CA TYR A 200 -10.98 -5.73 14.54
C TYR A 200 -11.71 -6.00 15.87
N ASP A 201 -13.04 -6.03 15.86
CA ASP A 201 -13.85 -6.45 17.02
C ASP A 201 -13.83 -7.98 17.22
N GLU A 202 -13.42 -8.75 16.20
CA GLU A 202 -13.25 -10.20 16.32
C GLU A 202 -11.88 -10.56 16.93
N ASP A 203 -11.81 -11.61 17.74
CA ASP A 203 -10.58 -12.05 18.41
C ASP A 203 -9.61 -12.73 17.41
N ILE A 204 -9.00 -11.91 16.56
CA ILE A 204 -7.98 -12.23 15.55
C ILE A 204 -6.68 -12.75 16.19
N SER A 205 -6.47 -12.52 17.49
CA SER A 205 -5.17 -12.68 18.18
C SER A 205 -4.67 -14.13 18.37
N LYS A 206 -5.44 -15.15 17.93
CA LYS A 206 -5.15 -16.56 18.22
C LYS A 206 -4.44 -17.34 17.12
N ASP A 207 -4.27 -16.75 15.93
CA ASP A 207 -3.69 -17.43 14.76
C ASP A 207 -2.65 -16.53 14.08
N LYS A 208 -1.47 -17.07 13.80
CA LYS A 208 -0.37 -16.32 13.17
C LYS A 208 -0.77 -15.76 11.79
N PHE A 209 -1.61 -16.46 11.03
CA PHE A 209 -2.09 -15.97 9.73
C PHE A 209 -3.04 -14.79 9.89
N LEU A 210 -3.88 -14.83 10.93
CA LEU A 210 -4.80 -13.74 11.27
C LEU A 210 -4.06 -12.51 11.82
N GLU A 211 -3.04 -12.72 12.65
CA GLU A 211 -2.16 -11.66 13.12
C GLU A 211 -1.45 -10.94 11.96
N GLN A 212 -0.97 -11.71 10.97
CA GLN A 212 -0.37 -11.15 9.76
C GLN A 212 -1.39 -10.36 8.93
N LEU A 213 -2.57 -10.93 8.66
CA LEU A 213 -3.66 -10.25 7.94
C LEU A 213 -4.03 -8.92 8.59
N HIS A 214 -4.18 -8.91 9.91
CA HIS A 214 -4.51 -7.70 10.66
C HIS A 214 -3.41 -6.65 10.61
N THR A 215 -2.15 -7.09 10.69
CA THR A 215 -0.99 -6.20 10.55
C THR A 215 -0.97 -5.57 9.15
N ASP A 216 -1.20 -6.36 8.11
CA ASP A 216 -1.20 -5.88 6.72
C ASP A 216 -2.38 -4.96 6.43
N ILE A 217 -3.59 -5.28 6.92
CA ILE A 217 -4.76 -4.40 6.81
C ILE A 217 -4.50 -3.08 7.52
N LYS A 218 -3.90 -3.11 8.72
CA LYS A 218 -3.56 -1.88 9.47
C LYS A 218 -2.56 -1.03 8.69
N ASN A 219 -1.45 -1.64 8.27
CA ASN A 219 -0.40 -0.95 7.51
C ASN A 219 -0.97 -0.37 6.20
N MET A 220 -1.86 -1.10 5.54
CA MET A 220 -2.57 -0.64 4.35
C MET A 220 -3.55 0.51 4.63
N ALA A 221 -4.30 0.45 5.72
CA ALA A 221 -5.21 1.51 6.14
C ALA A 221 -4.45 2.79 6.51
N ASP A 222 -3.30 2.67 7.18
CA ASP A 222 -2.42 3.77 7.54
C ASP A 222 -1.78 4.38 6.28
N ALA A 223 -1.25 3.53 5.38
CA ALA A 223 -0.66 3.97 4.14
C ALA A 223 -1.70 4.53 3.15
N TYR A 224 -2.94 4.06 3.18
CA TYR A 224 -4.04 4.70 2.46
C TYR A 224 -4.46 6.02 3.11
N GLY A 225 -4.43 6.07 4.45
CA GLY A 225 -4.53 7.29 5.24
C GLY A 225 -3.55 8.35 4.75
N PHE A 226 -2.37 7.96 4.25
CA PHE A 226 -1.39 8.85 3.58
C PHE A 226 -1.90 9.61 2.34
N PHE A 227 -2.94 9.12 1.70
CA PHE A 227 -3.55 9.78 0.55
C PHE A 227 -4.85 10.54 0.89
N GLN A 228 -5.34 10.42 2.13
CA GLN A 228 -6.56 11.09 2.56
C GLN A 228 -6.32 12.51 3.10
N GLN A 229 -7.41 13.28 3.15
CA GLN A 229 -7.47 14.63 3.74
C GLN A 229 -7.63 14.63 5.27
N LYS A 230 -7.36 13.52 5.97
CA LYS A 230 -7.30 13.53 7.44
C LYS A 230 -5.99 14.17 7.86
N ILE A 231 -5.99 15.49 7.84
CA ILE A 231 -4.78 16.31 7.92
C ILE A 231 -4.11 16.16 9.28
N HIS A 232 -4.88 16.10 10.37
CA HIS A 232 -4.37 15.91 11.74
C HIS A 232 -3.47 14.67 11.93
N SER A 233 -3.50 13.70 11.03
CA SER A 233 -2.64 12.50 11.07
C SER A 233 -1.42 12.58 10.16
N ARG A 234 -1.08 13.75 9.61
CA ARG A 234 0.14 13.98 8.81
C ARG A 234 1.28 14.44 9.70
N SER A 235 2.45 13.84 9.52
CA SER A 235 3.66 14.28 10.20
C SER A 235 4.07 15.68 9.75
N LEU A 236 4.63 16.46 10.66
CA LEU A 236 5.15 17.79 10.38
C LEU A 236 6.17 17.77 9.21
N TRP A 237 7.02 16.74 9.19
CA TRP A 237 8.02 16.54 8.14
C TRP A 237 7.42 16.36 6.75
N GLU A 238 6.34 15.59 6.64
CA GLU A 238 5.61 15.43 5.38
C GLU A 238 5.04 16.77 4.92
N ARG A 239 4.35 17.48 5.81
CA ARG A 239 3.62 18.71 5.45
C ARG A 239 4.55 19.79 4.91
N LEU A 240 5.61 20.07 5.66
CA LEU A 240 6.60 21.09 5.31
C LEU A 240 7.34 20.72 4.02
N THR A 241 7.63 19.43 3.82
CA THR A 241 8.30 18.96 2.60
C THR A 241 7.38 19.07 1.38
N LEU A 242 6.10 18.71 1.52
CA LEU A 242 5.11 18.83 0.44
C LEU A 242 4.94 20.30 0.02
N ALA A 243 4.79 21.21 0.98
CA ALA A 243 4.70 22.66 0.72
C ALA A 243 5.92 23.18 -0.05
N HIS A 244 7.14 22.84 0.41
CA HIS A 244 8.38 23.21 -0.27
C HIS A 244 8.44 22.69 -1.72
N ILE A 245 8.03 21.44 -1.94
CA ILE A 245 8.00 20.84 -3.28
C ILE A 245 6.97 21.50 -4.20
N LEU A 246 5.85 21.95 -3.66
CA LEU A 246 4.81 22.63 -4.43
C LEU A 246 5.21 24.07 -4.80
N GLY A 247 6.27 24.61 -4.18
CA GLY A 247 6.75 25.98 -4.37
C GLY A 247 5.92 27.01 -3.59
N ASP A 248 5.20 26.53 -2.58
CA ASP A 248 4.36 27.31 -1.68
C ASP A 248 5.17 27.92 -0.52
N ASP A 249 6.48 27.68 -0.48
CA ASP A 249 7.45 28.35 0.39
C ASP A 249 7.88 29.73 -0.17
N LYS A 250 7.08 30.30 -1.08
CA LYS A 250 7.37 31.57 -1.74
C LYS A 250 6.12 32.42 -1.81
N ASP A 251 6.14 33.57 -1.14
CA ASP A 251 5.05 34.54 -1.20
C ASP A 251 5.51 35.82 -1.89
N LEU A 252 4.54 36.62 -2.35
CA LEU A 252 4.77 37.94 -2.93
C LEU A 252 4.67 39.00 -1.83
N ILE A 253 5.79 39.27 -1.17
CA ILE A 253 5.90 40.37 -0.21
C ILE A 253 6.40 41.60 -0.98
N ASP A 254 5.60 42.67 -1.00
CA ASP A 254 5.89 43.93 -1.70
C ASP A 254 6.28 43.75 -3.19
N GLY A 255 5.63 42.79 -3.87
CA GLY A 255 5.86 42.51 -5.29
C GLY A 255 7.19 41.80 -5.59
N LYS A 256 7.90 41.31 -4.56
CA LYS A 256 9.06 40.44 -4.68
C LYS A 256 8.70 39.04 -4.18
N GLN A 257 9.22 38.04 -4.86
CA GLN A 257 9.06 36.67 -4.41
C GLN A 257 10.06 36.44 -3.27
N GLU A 258 9.56 36.38 -2.05
CA GLU A 258 10.32 36.13 -0.84
C GLU A 258 10.07 34.71 -0.35
N ASP A 259 11.11 34.06 0.19
CA ASP A 259 10.96 32.74 0.80
C ASP A 259 10.09 32.90 2.06
N VAL A 260 8.87 32.36 2.04
CA VAL A 260 8.02 32.23 3.23
C VAL A 260 8.23 30.85 3.81
N PRO A 261 8.45 30.74 5.13
CA PRO A 261 8.78 29.47 5.71
C PRO A 261 7.61 28.50 5.52
N PRO A 262 7.89 27.23 5.15
CA PRO A 262 6.88 26.17 5.08
C PRO A 262 6.02 26.03 6.35
N SER A 263 6.46 26.60 7.49
CA SER A 263 5.74 26.61 8.77
C SER A 263 4.32 27.19 8.69
N TYR A 264 3.95 27.94 7.65
CA TYR A 264 2.55 28.35 7.45
C TYR A 264 1.60 27.14 7.31
N TYR A 265 2.08 26.03 6.74
CA TYR A 265 1.30 24.81 6.48
C TYR A 265 1.25 23.83 7.66
N VAL A 266 1.61 24.32 8.84
CA VAL A 266 1.54 23.60 10.11
C VAL A 266 0.12 23.61 10.63
N ASP A 267 -0.58 24.72 10.41
CA ASP A 267 -2.01 24.83 10.63
C ASP A 267 -2.77 23.88 9.71
N ASP A 268 -3.72 23.16 10.29
CA ASP A 268 -4.54 22.18 9.60
C ASP A 268 -5.42 22.84 8.54
N ASP A 269 -5.93 24.05 8.79
CA ASP A 269 -6.78 24.77 7.83
C ASP A 269 -5.95 25.21 6.61
N SER A 270 -4.78 25.79 6.85
CA SER A 270 -3.84 26.22 5.79
C SER A 270 -3.36 25.02 4.95
N TYR A 271 -3.00 23.90 5.58
CA TYR A 271 -2.61 22.69 4.86
C TYR A 271 -3.80 22.06 4.11
N LYS A 272 -5.02 22.14 4.65
CA LYS A 272 -6.25 21.68 3.96
C LYS A 272 -6.50 22.45 2.69
N GLU A 273 -6.37 23.76 2.76
CA GLU A 273 -6.53 24.64 1.61
C GLU A 273 -5.49 24.31 0.53
N MET A 274 -4.23 24.12 0.92
CA MET A 274 -3.17 23.66 0.01
C MET A 274 -3.54 22.34 -0.68
N LEU A 275 -3.96 21.31 0.07
CA LEU A 275 -4.38 20.03 -0.51
C LEU A 275 -5.56 20.19 -1.49
N HIS A 276 -6.49 21.11 -1.20
CA HIS A 276 -7.64 21.41 -2.04
C HIS A 276 -7.25 22.11 -3.35
N ASN A 277 -6.24 22.98 -3.31
CA ASN A 277 -5.80 23.77 -4.46
C ASN A 277 -4.85 23.01 -5.40
N TYR A 278 -4.14 21.99 -4.89
CA TYR A 278 -3.15 21.23 -5.67
C TYR A 278 -3.44 19.73 -5.90
N PRO A 279 -4.70 19.24 -5.98
CA PRO A 279 -4.98 17.80 -6.00
C PRO A 279 -4.34 17.09 -7.20
N LYS A 280 -4.32 17.74 -8.38
CA LYS A 280 -3.72 17.19 -9.60
C LYS A 280 -2.18 17.18 -9.58
N ARG A 281 -1.54 17.97 -8.72
CA ARG A 281 -0.07 17.96 -8.55
C ARG A 281 0.34 16.96 -7.47
N ILE A 282 -0.53 16.74 -6.49
CA ILE A 282 -0.32 15.84 -5.35
C ILE A 282 -0.47 14.38 -5.75
N ASP A 283 -1.50 14.02 -6.54
CA ASP A 283 -1.69 12.65 -7.04
C ASP A 283 -2.10 12.61 -8.54
N PRO A 284 -1.27 13.12 -9.46
CA PRO A 284 -1.55 13.08 -10.91
C PRO A 284 -1.71 11.68 -11.50
N SER A 285 -1.21 10.65 -10.82
CA SER A 285 -1.27 9.25 -11.29
C SER A 285 -2.43 8.46 -10.69
N HIS A 286 -3.23 9.06 -9.79
CA HIS A 286 -4.27 8.36 -9.02
C HIS A 286 -3.73 7.15 -8.23
N LEU A 287 -2.52 7.25 -7.69
CA LEU A 287 -1.88 6.20 -6.88
C LEU A 287 -2.75 5.84 -5.68
N SER A 288 -3.40 6.81 -5.07
CA SER A 288 -4.36 6.60 -3.96
C SER A 288 -5.41 5.53 -4.26
N THR A 289 -5.80 5.39 -5.52
CA THR A 289 -6.83 4.44 -5.94
C THR A 289 -6.31 3.00 -5.97
N LEU A 290 -5.01 2.80 -6.22
CA LEU A 290 -4.39 1.48 -6.08
C LEU A 290 -4.47 0.99 -4.62
N TYR A 291 -4.20 1.89 -3.67
CA TYR A 291 -4.30 1.60 -2.24
C TYR A 291 -5.74 1.27 -1.84
N LEU A 292 -6.69 2.08 -2.29
CA LEU A 292 -8.12 1.86 -2.03
C LEU A 292 -8.58 0.50 -2.57
N ALA A 293 -8.20 0.14 -3.81
CA ALA A 293 -8.56 -1.13 -4.42
C ALA A 293 -8.06 -2.32 -3.59
N ARG A 294 -6.80 -2.26 -3.13
CA ARG A 294 -6.19 -3.30 -2.29
C ARG A 294 -6.83 -3.37 -0.91
N LEU A 295 -7.08 -2.22 -0.29
CA LEU A 295 -7.73 -2.14 1.01
C LEU A 295 -9.13 -2.75 0.98
N LEU A 296 -9.95 -2.38 -0.01
CA LEU A 296 -11.31 -2.92 -0.19
C LEU A 296 -11.31 -4.43 -0.36
N PHE A 297 -10.39 -4.96 -1.17
CA PHE A 297 -10.28 -6.39 -1.41
C PHE A 297 -9.93 -7.17 -0.13
N LEU A 298 -8.94 -6.70 0.63
CA LEU A 298 -8.60 -7.35 1.90
C LEU A 298 -9.70 -7.21 2.94
N SER A 299 -10.22 -5.99 3.12
CA SER A 299 -11.24 -5.73 4.13
C SER A 299 -12.48 -6.58 3.89
N TYR A 300 -12.91 -6.71 2.63
CA TYR A 300 -14.07 -7.53 2.26
C TYR A 300 -13.99 -8.98 2.74
N ASN A 301 -12.79 -9.57 2.69
CA ASN A 301 -12.59 -10.96 3.09
C ASN A 301 -12.26 -11.11 4.59
N ALA A 302 -11.81 -10.05 5.26
CA ALA A 302 -11.27 -10.09 6.62
C ALA A 302 -12.18 -10.77 7.66
N PRO A 303 -13.50 -10.46 7.74
CA PRO A 303 -14.38 -11.07 8.74
C PRO A 303 -14.50 -12.59 8.62
N PHE A 304 -14.27 -13.15 7.44
CA PHE A 304 -14.48 -14.58 7.20
C PHE A 304 -13.27 -15.44 7.57
N TYR A 305 -12.09 -14.85 7.74
CA TYR A 305 -10.87 -15.61 8.05
C TYR A 305 -10.92 -16.26 9.43
N THR A 306 -11.59 -15.66 10.42
CA THR A 306 -11.77 -16.22 11.77
C THR A 306 -12.60 -17.50 11.74
N HIS A 307 -13.43 -17.70 10.72
CA HIS A 307 -14.31 -18.87 10.57
C HIS A 307 -13.65 -20.07 9.87
N LEU A 308 -12.45 -19.92 9.29
CA LEU A 308 -11.78 -20.97 8.53
C LEU A 308 -11.32 -22.16 9.39
N GLN A 309 -11.08 -21.97 10.68
CA GLN A 309 -10.53 -23.00 11.56
C GLN A 309 -11.48 -24.22 11.70
N ASN A 310 -12.79 -24.00 11.60
CA ASN A 310 -13.79 -25.03 11.88
C ASN A 310 -14.21 -25.83 10.63
N ASN A 311 -14.37 -25.17 9.49
CA ASN A 311 -14.82 -25.82 8.24
C ASN A 311 -14.36 -25.04 7.00
N PRO A 312 -13.07 -25.15 6.61
CA PRO A 312 -12.51 -24.32 5.54
C PRO A 312 -13.23 -24.54 4.20
N THR A 313 -13.64 -25.76 3.86
CA THR A 313 -14.30 -26.05 2.58
C THR A 313 -15.65 -25.34 2.44
N LEU A 314 -16.46 -25.31 3.50
CA LEU A 314 -17.77 -24.63 3.46
C LEU A 314 -17.58 -23.12 3.35
N ILE A 315 -16.75 -22.53 4.22
CA ILE A 315 -16.50 -21.08 4.24
C ILE A 315 -15.90 -20.61 2.91
N LEU A 316 -14.89 -21.31 2.38
CA LEU A 316 -14.27 -20.95 1.10
C LEU A 316 -15.20 -21.16 -0.10
N LYS A 317 -16.23 -22.00 0.02
CA LYS A 317 -17.25 -22.16 -1.02
C LYS A 317 -18.20 -20.97 -1.06
N ASP A 318 -18.60 -20.48 0.11
CA ASP A 318 -19.51 -19.33 0.22
C ASP A 318 -18.75 -17.99 0.05
N HIS A 319 -17.44 -17.99 0.27
CA HIS A 319 -16.55 -16.83 0.13
C HIS A 319 -15.28 -17.16 -0.69
N PRO A 320 -15.42 -17.49 -1.99
CA PRO A 320 -14.31 -17.96 -2.82
C PRO A 320 -13.23 -16.90 -3.09
N THR A 321 -13.54 -15.61 -2.90
CA THR A 321 -12.58 -14.51 -3.04
C THR A 321 -11.46 -14.56 -2.00
N MET A 322 -11.65 -15.24 -0.87
CA MET A 322 -10.60 -15.47 0.13
C MET A 322 -9.42 -16.27 -0.45
N CYS A 323 -9.70 -17.14 -1.44
CA CYS A 323 -8.69 -17.92 -2.13
C CYS A 323 -7.74 -17.10 -3.01
N LEU A 324 -8.02 -15.80 -3.18
CA LEU A 324 -7.17 -14.88 -3.94
C LEU A 324 -6.02 -14.29 -3.10
N SER A 325 -6.03 -14.49 -1.77
CA SER A 325 -4.93 -14.13 -0.85
C SER A 325 -4.50 -15.35 0.00
N PRO A 326 -3.83 -16.34 -0.61
CA PRO A 326 -3.47 -17.58 0.08
C PRO A 326 -2.39 -17.41 1.16
N GLU A 327 -1.64 -16.30 1.15
CA GLU A 327 -0.70 -15.95 2.23
C GLU A 327 -1.33 -15.90 3.62
N TYR A 328 -2.63 -15.60 3.71
CA TYR A 328 -3.41 -15.60 4.96
C TYR A 328 -4.14 -16.92 5.24
N LEU A 329 -3.87 -17.95 4.44
CA LEU A 329 -4.50 -19.26 4.56
C LEU A 329 -3.51 -20.31 5.05
N SER A 330 -3.99 -21.18 5.96
CA SER A 330 -3.27 -22.41 6.30
C SER A 330 -3.05 -23.27 5.05
N VAL A 331 -2.04 -24.15 5.06
CA VAL A 331 -1.79 -25.11 3.96
C VAL A 331 -3.03 -25.93 3.60
N LYS A 332 -3.81 -26.34 4.61
CA LYS A 332 -5.08 -27.08 4.41
C LYS A 332 -6.10 -26.22 3.65
N SER A 333 -6.23 -24.95 4.02
CA SER A 333 -7.15 -24.01 3.37
C SER A 333 -6.70 -23.67 1.94
N GLN A 334 -5.39 -23.54 1.70
CA GLN A 334 -4.84 -23.37 0.35
C GLN A 334 -5.15 -24.57 -0.56
N GLN A 335 -5.01 -25.80 -0.04
CA GLN A 335 -5.40 -27.00 -0.77
C GLN A 335 -6.91 -27.01 -1.07
N ALA A 336 -7.74 -26.65 -0.09
CA ALA A 336 -9.18 -26.54 -0.29
C ALA A 336 -9.54 -25.51 -1.38
N CYS A 337 -8.85 -24.37 -1.43
CA CYS A 337 -8.99 -23.38 -2.51
C CYS A 337 -8.65 -23.96 -3.88
N GLN A 338 -7.55 -24.72 -3.98
CA GLN A 338 -7.16 -25.36 -5.23
C GLN A 338 -8.23 -26.37 -5.69
N GLU A 339 -8.70 -27.24 -4.79
CA GLU A 339 -9.75 -28.23 -5.08
C GLU A 339 -11.05 -27.56 -5.50
N LEU A 340 -11.43 -26.48 -4.80
CA LEU A 340 -12.61 -25.68 -5.10
C LEU A 340 -12.57 -25.06 -6.51
N PHE A 341 -11.44 -24.45 -6.87
CA PHE A 341 -11.25 -23.88 -8.21
C PHE A 341 -11.20 -24.96 -9.31
N GLN A 342 -10.60 -26.11 -9.05
CA GLN A 342 -10.55 -27.23 -10.00
C GLN A 342 -11.90 -27.90 -10.22
N ALA A 343 -12.70 -28.04 -9.16
CA ALA A 343 -14.01 -28.69 -9.20
C ALA A 343 -15.14 -27.72 -9.58
N GLN A 344 -14.88 -26.40 -9.57
CA GLN A 344 -15.86 -25.34 -9.83
C GLN A 344 -17.08 -25.46 -8.90
N THR A 345 -16.85 -25.75 -7.62
CA THR A 345 -17.89 -25.98 -6.61
C THR A 345 -18.34 -24.71 -5.90
N TYR A 346 -17.91 -23.55 -6.37
CA TYR A 346 -18.20 -22.22 -5.85
C TYR A 346 -19.04 -21.39 -6.83
N ASN A 347 -19.55 -20.25 -6.37
CA ASN A 347 -20.22 -19.30 -7.25
C ASN A 347 -19.17 -18.49 -8.05
N ALA A 348 -19.04 -18.81 -9.35
CA ALA A 348 -18.10 -18.12 -10.23
C ALA A 348 -18.33 -16.60 -10.30
N LYS A 349 -19.58 -16.15 -10.09
CA LYS A 349 -19.93 -14.73 -10.11
C LYS A 349 -19.14 -13.93 -9.08
N ASP A 350 -18.87 -14.48 -7.91
CA ASP A 350 -18.15 -13.76 -6.84
C ASP A 350 -16.72 -13.41 -7.26
N ILE A 351 -16.06 -14.31 -7.99
CA ILE A 351 -14.72 -14.05 -8.56
C ILE A 351 -14.79 -13.08 -9.74
N GLN A 352 -15.80 -13.19 -10.59
CA GLN A 352 -16.01 -12.27 -11.73
C GLN A 352 -16.24 -10.85 -11.23
N ASP A 353 -17.13 -10.69 -10.27
CA ASP A 353 -17.47 -9.44 -9.61
C ASP A 353 -16.25 -8.80 -8.94
N GLN A 354 -15.46 -9.60 -8.22
CA GLN A 354 -14.18 -9.16 -7.66
C GLN A 354 -13.23 -8.70 -8.75
N LEU A 355 -13.10 -9.46 -9.84
CA LEU A 355 -12.24 -9.11 -10.96
C LEU A 355 -12.70 -7.82 -11.66
N HIS A 356 -14.01 -7.59 -11.81
CA HIS A 356 -14.53 -6.34 -12.35
C HIS A 356 -14.19 -5.14 -11.45
N LEU A 357 -14.21 -5.33 -10.13
CA LEU A 357 -13.88 -4.28 -9.15
C LEU A 357 -12.39 -3.92 -9.16
N VAL A 358 -11.50 -4.91 -9.02
CA VAL A 358 -10.05 -4.65 -8.85
C VAL A 358 -9.25 -4.75 -10.13
N ARG A 359 -9.87 -5.21 -11.24
CA ARG A 359 -9.31 -5.39 -12.59
C ARG A 359 -8.17 -6.38 -12.71
N LEU A 360 -7.28 -6.49 -11.73
CA LEU A 360 -6.13 -7.38 -11.68
C LEU A 360 -6.26 -8.29 -10.45
N ILE A 361 -6.34 -9.59 -10.68
CA ILE A 361 -6.15 -10.60 -9.64
C ILE A 361 -4.71 -11.10 -9.75
N SER A 362 -4.01 -11.03 -8.62
CA SER A 362 -2.73 -11.68 -8.40
C SER A 362 -2.90 -12.67 -7.27
N ILE A 363 -2.18 -13.79 -7.35
CA ILE A 363 -2.05 -14.73 -6.23
C ILE A 363 -0.68 -14.47 -5.62
N ASP A 364 -0.67 -13.94 -4.41
CA ASP A 364 0.49 -13.29 -3.80
C ASP A 364 1.04 -12.20 -4.77
N GLU A 365 2.35 -12.17 -5.00
CA GLU A 365 2.98 -11.24 -5.94
C GLU A 365 2.84 -11.65 -7.42
N SER A 366 2.27 -12.83 -7.71
CA SER A 366 2.20 -13.39 -9.07
C SER A 366 0.93 -12.95 -9.80
N PRO A 367 1.02 -12.19 -10.91
CA PRO A 367 -0.13 -11.82 -11.72
C PRO A 367 -0.86 -13.05 -12.23
N CYS A 368 -2.18 -13.07 -12.10
CA CYS A 368 -2.99 -14.21 -12.51
C CYS A 368 -3.90 -13.89 -13.70
N VAL A 369 -4.82 -12.95 -13.53
CA VAL A 369 -5.74 -12.53 -14.59
C VAL A 369 -5.99 -11.02 -14.51
N TYR A 370 -6.28 -10.42 -15.66
CA TYR A 370 -6.57 -8.99 -15.78
C TYR A 370 -7.75 -8.75 -16.72
N LEU A 371 -8.64 -7.82 -16.39
CA LEU A 371 -9.62 -7.28 -17.32
C LEU A 371 -9.13 -5.96 -17.91
N ASP A 372 -8.86 -5.97 -19.21
CA ASP A 372 -8.48 -4.77 -19.94
C ASP A 372 -9.62 -3.72 -19.96
N PRO A 373 -9.40 -2.46 -20.35
CA PRO A 373 -10.45 -1.43 -20.33
C PRO A 373 -11.70 -1.73 -21.17
N LYS A 374 -11.72 -2.81 -21.96
CA LYS A 374 -12.87 -3.28 -22.75
C LYS A 374 -13.51 -4.53 -22.14
N ASP A 375 -13.24 -4.81 -20.87
CA ASP A 375 -13.68 -6.00 -20.14
C ASP A 375 -13.24 -7.32 -20.77
N LYS A 376 -12.16 -7.31 -21.56
CA LYS A 376 -11.60 -8.53 -22.12
C LYS A 376 -10.63 -9.16 -21.12
N LEU A 377 -10.88 -10.41 -20.78
CA LEU A 377 -10.03 -11.23 -19.93
C LEU A 377 -8.67 -11.48 -20.59
N GLN A 378 -7.62 -11.12 -19.88
CA GLN A 378 -6.21 -11.40 -20.17
C GLN A 378 -5.70 -12.36 -19.11
N VAL A 379 -5.02 -13.42 -19.56
CA VAL A 379 -4.47 -14.47 -18.69
C VAL A 379 -2.95 -14.35 -18.69
N PHE A 380 -2.35 -14.24 -17.51
CA PHE A 380 -0.90 -14.23 -17.36
C PHE A 380 -0.38 -15.65 -17.23
N LYS A 381 0.82 -15.92 -17.78
CA LYS A 381 1.51 -17.18 -17.49
C LYS A 381 1.87 -17.21 -16.00
N SER A 382 1.47 -18.28 -15.30
CA SER A 382 1.75 -18.46 -13.88
C SER A 382 2.14 -19.91 -13.60
N ASP A 383 3.05 -20.11 -12.66
CA ASP A 383 3.40 -21.42 -12.12
C ASP A 383 2.68 -21.70 -10.78
N ASN A 384 1.88 -20.75 -10.29
CA ASN A 384 1.10 -20.90 -9.07
C ASN A 384 -0.12 -21.80 -9.31
N ALA A 385 -0.26 -22.87 -8.51
CA ALA A 385 -1.28 -23.89 -8.71
C ALA A 385 -2.72 -23.38 -8.51
N ILE A 386 -2.94 -22.47 -7.55
CA ILE A 386 -4.25 -21.84 -7.32
C ILE A 386 -4.61 -20.96 -8.51
N CYS A 387 -3.65 -20.15 -8.99
CA CYS A 387 -3.84 -19.32 -10.17
C CYS A 387 -4.18 -20.16 -11.42
N LEU A 388 -3.43 -21.23 -11.68
CA LEU A 388 -3.66 -22.14 -12.80
C LEU A 388 -5.06 -22.79 -12.74
N ALA A 389 -5.49 -23.19 -11.54
CA ALA A 389 -6.83 -23.73 -11.32
C ALA A 389 -7.91 -22.69 -11.63
N LEU A 390 -7.76 -21.46 -11.12
CA LEU A 390 -8.68 -20.35 -11.38
C LEU A 390 -8.78 -20.03 -12.89
N GLN A 391 -7.65 -19.85 -13.56
CA GLN A 391 -7.59 -19.47 -14.98
C GLN A 391 -8.33 -20.45 -15.90
N LYS A 392 -8.24 -21.76 -15.61
CA LYS A 392 -8.83 -22.82 -16.44
C LYS A 392 -10.35 -22.73 -16.57
N HIS A 393 -11.02 -22.31 -15.51
CA HIS A 393 -12.48 -22.22 -15.46
C HIS A 393 -12.95 -20.80 -15.75
N LEU A 394 -12.28 -19.79 -15.22
CA LEU A 394 -12.63 -18.39 -15.45
C LEU A 394 -12.63 -18.02 -16.95
N THR A 395 -11.68 -18.56 -17.72
CA THR A 395 -11.63 -18.33 -19.18
C THR A 395 -12.83 -18.92 -19.94
N LYS A 396 -13.54 -19.91 -19.37
CA LYS A 396 -14.75 -20.45 -19.98
C LYS A 396 -15.96 -19.57 -19.72
N ASP A 397 -16.03 -18.98 -18.54
CA ASP A 397 -17.17 -18.20 -18.08
C ASP A 397 -17.18 -16.76 -18.65
N PHE A 398 -16.05 -16.28 -19.19
CA PHE A 398 -15.91 -15.01 -19.92
C PHE A 398 -15.97 -15.14 -21.46
N LYS A 399 -16.23 -16.34 -21.98
CA LYS A 399 -16.51 -16.58 -23.40
C LYS A 399 -18.01 -16.63 -23.64
#